data_AF-A0A941EPV9-F1
#
_entry.id   AF-A0A941EPV9-F1
#
_cell.length_a   1.000
_cell.length_b   1.000
_cell.length_c   1.000
_cell.angle_alpha   90.00
_cell.angle_beta   90.00
_cell.angle_gamma   90.00
#
_symmetry.space_group_name_H-M   'P 1'
#
loop_
_entity.id
_entity.type
_entity.pdbx_description
1 polymer ?
#
loop_
_entity_poly.entity_id
_entity_poly.type
_entity_poly.pdbx_seq_one_letter_code
_entity_poly.pdbx_strand_id
1 'polypeptide(L)'
;MKTRLIDGRVLRSGRPQEVEQELWGVLTVYQALIRLAADAAASRPGLDMDRFSFTVLLGTARDQVVLAHGVFPDEPVALVGAIGRALLANLLPVRARRRMKARSLKTTTKYASNFGKHPATCQNYTFHAEIAIMEEGVATRPRS
;
A
#
# COMPACT_ATOMS: atom_id res chain seq x y z
N MET A 1 18.52 -7.80 -19.07
CA MET A 1 18.01 -6.85 -18.06
C MET A 1 16.49 -6.94 -18.03
N LYS A 2 15.88 -6.96 -16.84
CA LYS A 2 14.43 -7.12 -16.65
C LYS A 2 13.79 -5.72 -16.57
N THR A 3 12.89 -5.40 -17.49
CA THR A 3 12.39 -4.04 -17.82
C THR A 3 10.93 -3.81 -17.41
N ARG A 4 10.56 -4.12 -16.16
CA ARG A 4 9.17 -3.95 -15.69
C ARG A 4 9.11 -3.33 -14.30
N LEU A 5 8.30 -2.29 -14.14
CA LEU A 5 7.89 -1.74 -12.85
C LEU A 5 6.36 -1.89 -12.70
N ILE A 6 5.88 -2.05 -11.47
CA ILE A 6 4.48 -2.06 -10.98
C ILE A 6 3.39 -2.20 -12.07
N ASP A 7 2.71 -3.35 -12.04
CA ASP A 7 1.67 -3.80 -12.98
C ASP A 7 2.18 -4.17 -14.39
N GLY A 8 3.49 -4.30 -14.56
CA GLY A 8 4.09 -4.78 -15.81
C GLY A 8 4.24 -3.70 -16.87
N ARG A 9 4.21 -2.42 -16.49
CA ARG A 9 4.52 -1.32 -17.40
C ARG A 9 5.98 -1.41 -17.83
N VAL A 10 6.18 -1.40 -19.15
CA VAL A 10 7.49 -1.37 -19.79
C VAL A 10 8.09 0.00 -19.52
N LEU A 11 9.27 0.02 -18.89
CA LEU A 11 10.08 1.23 -18.77
C LEU A 11 10.27 1.78 -20.19
N ARG A 12 9.88 3.03 -20.46
CA ARG A 12 9.86 3.55 -21.84
C ARG A 12 11.27 3.76 -22.41
N SER A 13 12.27 3.55 -21.58
CA SER A 13 13.57 4.17 -21.70
C SER A 13 14.66 3.12 -21.41
N GLY A 14 15.37 2.69 -22.44
CA GLY A 14 16.37 1.60 -22.35
C GLY A 14 17.68 2.01 -21.66
N ARG A 15 17.83 3.28 -21.23
CA ARG A 15 19.06 3.80 -20.62
C ARG A 15 18.96 3.81 -19.09
N PRO A 16 20.04 3.46 -18.36
CA PRO A 16 20.03 3.40 -16.90
C PRO A 16 19.56 4.68 -16.20
N GLN A 17 19.91 5.85 -16.73
CA GLN A 17 19.54 7.17 -16.15
C GLN A 17 18.03 7.45 -16.25
N GLU A 18 17.41 7.05 -17.35
CA GLU A 18 15.98 7.28 -17.57
C GLU A 18 15.14 6.35 -16.66
N VAL A 19 15.62 5.13 -16.43
CA VAL A 19 15.03 4.19 -15.46
C VAL A 19 15.13 4.72 -14.02
N GLU A 20 16.28 5.29 -13.66
CA GLU A 20 16.46 5.92 -12.35
C GLU A 20 15.49 7.10 -12.16
N GLN A 21 15.32 7.95 -13.17
CA GLN A 21 14.36 9.04 -13.14
C GLN A 21 12.92 8.55 -12.99
N GLU A 22 12.50 7.52 -13.74
CA GLU A 22 11.17 6.92 -13.62
C GLU A 22 10.95 6.35 -12.21
N LEU A 23 11.95 5.68 -11.64
CA LEU A 23 11.91 5.12 -10.29
C LEU A 23 11.77 6.22 -9.23
N TRP A 24 12.60 7.26 -9.30
CA TRP A 24 12.51 8.41 -8.40
C TRP A 24 11.16 9.10 -8.51
N GLY A 25 10.65 9.29 -9.73
CA GLY A 25 9.32 9.89 -9.93
C GLY A 25 8.22 9.11 -9.21
N VAL A 26 8.20 7.78 -9.34
CA VAL A 26 7.23 6.93 -8.64
C VAL A 26 7.41 6.99 -7.12
N LEU A 27 8.66 6.93 -6.64
CA LEU A 27 8.97 7.02 -5.20
C LEU A 27 8.55 8.36 -4.61
N THR A 28 8.84 9.47 -5.28
CA THR A 28 8.46 10.81 -4.82
C THR A 28 6.93 10.94 -4.73
N VAL A 29 6.20 10.48 -5.74
CA VAL A 29 4.72 10.49 -5.70
C VAL A 29 4.20 9.62 -4.56
N TYR A 30 4.74 8.41 -4.40
CA TYR A 30 4.35 7.53 -3.30
C TYR A 30 4.60 8.19 -1.94
N GLN A 31 5.80 8.72 -1.70
CA GLN A 31 6.16 9.35 -0.43
C GLN A 31 5.34 10.61 -0.14
N ALA A 32 5.03 11.42 -1.16
CA ALA A 32 4.14 12.58 -1.01
C ALA A 32 2.74 12.17 -0.54
N LEU A 33 2.18 11.09 -1.10
CA LEU A 33 0.89 10.54 -0.68
C LEU A 33 0.95 10.00 0.76
N ILE A 34 2.00 9.25 1.12
CA ILE A 34 2.18 8.76 2.50
C ILE A 34 2.29 9.91 3.50
N ARG A 35 3.02 10.97 3.15
CA ARG A 35 3.14 12.15 4.02
C ARG A 35 1.79 12.83 4.23
N LEU A 36 1.03 13.01 3.16
CA LEU A 36 -0.32 13.57 3.25
C LEU A 36 -1.26 12.71 4.11
N ALA A 37 -1.17 11.38 3.99
CA ALA A 37 -1.93 10.47 4.84
C ALA A 37 -1.52 10.62 6.31
N ALA A 38 -0.23 10.75 6.61
CA ALA A 38 0.26 11.01 7.96
C ALA A 38 -0.26 12.35 8.52
N ASP A 39 -0.27 13.41 7.71
CA ASP A 39 -0.83 14.72 8.10
C ASP A 39 -2.34 14.63 8.35
N ALA A 40 -3.07 13.84 7.55
CA ALA A 40 -4.49 13.57 7.77
C ALA A 40 -4.74 12.75 9.06
N ALA A 41 -3.89 11.77 9.39
CA ALA A 41 -3.94 11.06 10.67
C ALA A 41 -3.67 12.01 11.84
N ALA A 42 -2.63 12.85 11.75
CA ALA A 42 -2.28 13.82 12.78
C ALA A 42 -3.39 14.84 13.05
N SER A 43 -4.25 15.11 12.06
CA SER A 43 -5.42 15.99 12.23
C SER A 43 -6.52 15.42 13.14
N ARG A 44 -6.50 14.12 13.47
CA ARG A 44 -7.52 13.44 14.29
C ARG A 44 -6.87 12.57 15.39
N PRO A 45 -6.99 12.95 16.67
CA PRO A 45 -6.48 12.14 17.78
C PRO A 45 -7.05 10.71 17.75
N GLY A 46 -6.18 9.71 17.90
CA GLY A 46 -6.57 8.29 17.95
C GLY A 46 -6.93 7.66 16.61
N LEU A 47 -6.76 8.37 15.49
CA LEU A 47 -6.92 7.79 14.15
C LEU A 47 -5.65 7.07 13.71
N ASP A 48 -5.73 5.75 13.60
CA ASP A 48 -4.65 4.93 13.07
C ASP A 48 -4.54 5.08 11.54
N MET A 49 -3.30 5.25 11.04
CA MET A 49 -2.98 5.38 9.63
C MET A 49 -3.34 4.11 8.83
N ASP A 50 -3.36 2.94 9.49
CA ASP A 50 -3.77 1.66 8.90
C ASP A 50 -5.23 1.64 8.43
N ARG A 51 -6.03 2.61 8.86
CA ARG A 51 -7.42 2.79 8.42
C ARG A 51 -7.55 3.51 7.08
N PHE A 52 -6.46 3.98 6.50
CA PHE A 52 -6.48 4.69 5.23
C PHE A 52 -6.39 3.74 4.05
N SER A 53 -7.29 3.92 3.09
CA SER A 53 -7.25 3.19 1.83
C SER A 53 -6.29 3.88 0.86
N PHE A 54 -5.19 3.20 0.50
CA PHE A 54 -4.25 3.69 -0.50
C PHE A 54 -4.93 3.93 -1.86
N THR A 55 -5.97 3.15 -2.21
CA THR A 55 -6.69 3.34 -3.48
C THR A 55 -7.52 4.62 -3.49
N VAL A 56 -8.12 4.99 -2.35
CA VAL A 56 -8.85 6.27 -2.21
C VAL A 56 -7.85 7.42 -2.31
N LEU A 57 -6.73 7.33 -1.59
CA LEU A 57 -5.68 8.33 -1.59
C LEU A 57 -5.11 8.58 -3.01
N LEU A 58 -4.73 7.52 -3.71
CA LEU A 58 -4.20 7.63 -5.08
C LEU A 58 -5.27 8.09 -6.09
N GLY A 59 -6.49 7.57 -5.97
CA GLY A 59 -7.60 7.93 -6.86
C GLY A 59 -7.96 9.41 -6.75
N THR A 60 -8.14 9.89 -5.53
CA THR A 60 -8.48 11.29 -5.27
C THR A 60 -7.35 12.24 -5.67
N ALA A 61 -6.08 11.87 -5.43
CA ALA A 61 -4.94 12.65 -5.91
C ALA A 61 -4.90 12.73 -7.45
N ARG A 62 -5.19 11.62 -8.14
CA ARG A 62 -5.31 11.61 -9.60
C ARG A 62 -6.45 12.52 -10.06
N ASP A 63 -7.59 12.49 -9.39
CA ASP A 63 -8.74 13.34 -9.74
C ASP A 63 -8.40 14.83 -9.58
N GLN A 64 -7.66 15.21 -8.52
CA GLN A 64 -7.18 16.59 -8.37
C GLN A 64 -6.30 17.04 -9.56
N VAL A 65 -5.39 16.18 -10.00
CA VAL A 65 -4.51 16.47 -11.14
C VAL A 65 -5.30 16.54 -12.46
N VAL A 66 -6.20 15.59 -12.70
CA VAL A 66 -6.97 15.50 -13.96
C VAL A 66 -7.96 16.67 -14.09
N LEU A 67 -8.60 17.06 -12.99
CA LEU A 67 -9.54 18.17 -12.96
C LEU A 67 -8.85 19.53 -12.78
N ALA A 68 -7.51 19.55 -12.70
CA ALA A 68 -6.70 20.74 -12.42
C ALA A 68 -7.13 21.50 -11.15
N HIS A 69 -7.68 20.78 -10.16
CA HIS A 69 -8.05 21.37 -8.89
C HIS A 69 -6.81 21.72 -8.07
N GLY A 70 -6.78 22.92 -7.49
CA GLY A 70 -5.67 23.39 -6.64
C GLY A 70 -4.44 23.92 -7.39
N VAL A 71 -4.49 24.02 -8.73
CA VAL A 71 -3.45 24.71 -9.52
C VAL A 71 -3.50 26.23 -9.28
N PHE A 72 -4.72 26.76 -9.12
CA PHE A 72 -4.97 28.13 -8.65
C PHE A 72 -5.88 28.04 -7.42
N PRO A 73 -5.30 27.97 -6.22
CA PRO A 73 -6.12 27.89 -5.01
C PRO A 73 -6.73 29.27 -4.71
N ASP A 74 -8.06 29.37 -4.77
CA ASP A 74 -8.81 30.56 -4.36
C ASP A 74 -8.81 30.75 -2.83
N GLU A 75 -8.48 29.69 -2.08
CA GLU A 75 -8.41 29.66 -0.62
C GLU A 75 -7.04 29.15 -0.14
N PRO A 76 -6.60 29.54 1.08
CA PRO A 76 -5.36 29.02 1.66
C PRO A 76 -5.37 27.49 1.72
N VAL A 77 -4.28 26.87 1.28
CA VAL A 77 -4.13 25.41 1.23
C VAL A 77 -4.16 24.85 2.65
N ALA A 78 -5.28 24.23 3.03
CA ALA A 78 -5.40 23.53 4.30
C ALA A 78 -4.44 22.32 4.35
N LEU A 79 -3.83 22.07 5.50
CA LEU A 79 -2.88 20.96 5.73
C LEU A 79 -3.41 19.59 5.26
N VAL A 80 -4.71 19.35 5.45
CA VAL A 80 -5.38 18.10 5.04
C VAL A 80 -5.84 18.15 3.57
N GLY A 81 -6.12 19.34 3.04
CA GLY A 81 -6.56 19.55 1.65
C GLY A 81 -7.79 18.75 1.23
N ALA A 82 -8.10 18.77 -0.08
CA ALA A 82 -9.21 18.01 -0.65
C ALA A 82 -8.99 16.49 -0.57
N ILE A 83 -7.75 16.05 -0.83
CA ILE A 83 -7.36 14.64 -0.83
C ILE A 83 -7.48 14.03 0.57
N GLY A 84 -6.95 14.70 1.61
CA GLY A 84 -7.07 14.22 2.99
C GLY A 84 -8.50 14.23 3.50
N ARG A 85 -9.35 15.20 3.11
CA ARG A 85 -10.79 15.19 3.43
C ARG A 85 -11.48 13.96 2.83
N ALA A 86 -11.21 13.65 1.57
CA ALA A 86 -11.75 12.47 0.93
C ALA A 86 -11.27 11.18 1.60
N LEU A 87 -10.01 11.13 2.03
CA LEU A 87 -9.45 10.01 2.79
C LEU A 87 -10.16 9.82 4.14
N LEU A 88 -10.35 10.90 4.90
CA LEU A 88 -11.02 10.92 6.19
C LEU A 88 -12.51 10.55 6.10
N ALA A 89 -13.15 10.75 4.95
CA ALA A 89 -14.54 10.36 4.68
C ALA A 89 -14.68 8.88 4.30
N ASN A 90 -13.60 8.23 3.83
CA ASN A 90 -13.60 6.86 3.32
C ASN A 90 -12.68 5.94 4.13
N LEU A 91 -12.73 6.03 5.46
CA LEU A 91 -11.94 5.19 6.35
C LEU A 91 -12.31 3.71 6.18
N LEU A 92 -11.31 2.85 6.15
CA LEU A 92 -11.48 1.41 6.25
C LEU A 92 -12.12 1.05 7.60
N PRO A 93 -12.90 -0.04 7.65
CA PRO A 93 -13.50 -0.51 8.89
C PRO A 93 -12.42 -0.87 9.92
N VAL A 94 -12.67 -0.51 11.19
CA VAL A 94 -11.75 -0.75 12.33
C VAL A 94 -11.31 -2.20 12.45
N ARG A 95 -12.16 -3.14 12.02
CA ARG A 95 -11.83 -4.57 11.97
C ARG A 95 -11.72 -4.98 10.50
N ALA A 96 -10.49 -5.08 9.99
CA ALA A 96 -10.24 -5.71 8.71
C ALA A 96 -10.86 -7.11 8.76
N ARG A 97 -11.84 -7.37 7.89
CA ARG A 97 -12.45 -8.69 7.75
C ARG A 97 -11.36 -9.63 7.24
N ARG A 98 -10.64 -10.32 8.13
CA ARG A 98 -9.65 -11.35 7.79
C ARG A 98 -10.38 -12.42 6.97
N ARG A 99 -10.26 -12.33 5.64
CA ARG A 99 -10.69 -13.40 4.74
C ARG A 99 -9.63 -14.49 4.78
N MET A 100 -9.65 -15.31 5.82
CA MET A 100 -8.93 -16.58 5.88
C MET A 100 -9.80 -17.68 5.28
N LYS A 101 -10.11 -17.57 3.98
CA LYS A 101 -10.59 -18.74 3.23
C LYS A 101 -9.48 -19.20 2.31
N ALA A 102 -9.18 -20.48 2.32
CA ALA A 102 -8.39 -21.09 1.27
C ALA A 102 -9.16 -20.92 -0.05
N ARG A 103 -8.62 -20.12 -0.99
CA ARG A 103 -9.17 -20.06 -2.35
C ARG A 103 -8.79 -21.36 -3.05
N SER A 104 -9.73 -22.28 -3.19
CA SER A 104 -9.54 -23.45 -4.05
C SER A 104 -9.89 -23.03 -5.48
N LEU A 105 -8.88 -23.06 -6.37
CA LEU A 105 -9.08 -22.93 -7.80
C LEU A 105 -9.48 -24.30 -8.36
N LYS A 106 -10.45 -24.35 -9.26
CA LYS A 106 -10.62 -25.53 -10.12
C LYS A 106 -9.37 -25.64 -10.98
N THR A 107 -8.58 -26.68 -10.77
CA THR A 107 -7.30 -26.89 -11.46
C THR A 107 -7.38 -28.17 -12.30
N THR A 108 -6.75 -28.15 -13.48
CA THR A 108 -6.55 -29.32 -14.36
C THR A 108 -5.16 -29.94 -14.17
N THR A 109 -4.38 -29.45 -13.21
CA THR A 109 -3.03 -29.93 -12.90
C THR A 109 -3.03 -31.38 -12.42
N LYS A 110 -1.95 -32.12 -12.72
CA LYS A 110 -1.71 -33.50 -12.26
C LYS A 110 -1.70 -33.64 -10.72
N TYR A 111 -1.44 -32.56 -9.99
CA TYR A 111 -1.46 -32.54 -8.53
C TYR A 111 -2.89 -32.42 -7.99
N ALA A 112 -3.22 -33.27 -7.02
CA ALA A 112 -4.53 -33.28 -6.39
C ALA A 112 -4.84 -31.94 -5.73
N SER A 113 -6.08 -31.48 -5.91
CA SER A 113 -6.57 -30.25 -5.29
C SER A 113 -6.44 -30.33 -3.76
N ASN A 114 -6.06 -29.22 -3.14
CA ASN A 114 -6.05 -29.08 -1.68
C ASN A 114 -7.46 -28.85 -1.10
N PHE A 115 -8.51 -29.17 -1.87
CA PHE A 115 -9.91 -29.12 -1.44
C PHE A 115 -10.10 -30.00 -0.19
N GLY A 116 -10.68 -29.44 0.88
CA GLY A 116 -10.91 -30.14 2.14
C GLY A 116 -9.69 -30.28 3.07
N LYS A 117 -8.47 -29.94 2.63
CA LYS A 117 -7.26 -29.96 3.50
C LYS A 117 -7.17 -28.76 4.45
N HIS A 118 -7.98 -27.74 4.22
CA HIS A 118 -8.11 -26.57 5.07
C HIS A 118 -9.59 -26.31 5.38
N PRO A 119 -9.93 -25.75 6.55
CA PRO A 119 -11.31 -25.53 6.95
C PRO A 119 -12.06 -24.64 5.94
N ALA A 120 -13.26 -25.09 5.54
CA ALA A 120 -14.12 -24.39 4.58
C ALA A 120 -14.79 -23.13 5.18
N THR A 121 -14.83 -23.07 6.50
CA THR A 121 -15.30 -21.94 7.31
C THR A 121 -14.11 -21.21 7.94
N CYS A 122 -14.27 -19.91 8.17
CA CYS A 122 -13.27 -19.16 8.92
C CYS A 122 -13.16 -19.74 10.33
N GLN A 123 -11.95 -20.04 10.77
CA GLN A 123 -11.65 -20.41 12.15
C GLN A 123 -10.99 -19.23 12.86
N ASN A 124 -11.33 -19.05 14.13
CA ASN A 124 -10.65 -18.10 14.98
C ASN A 124 -9.37 -18.77 15.50
N TYR A 125 -8.22 -18.20 15.16
CA TYR A 125 -6.93 -18.62 15.71
C TYR A 125 -6.36 -17.49 16.55
N THR A 126 -5.91 -17.84 17.76
CA THR A 126 -5.09 -16.98 18.60
C THR A 126 -3.63 -17.34 18.33
N PHE A 127 -2.87 -16.38 17.81
CA PHE A 127 -1.43 -16.54 17.64
C PHE A 127 -0.71 -15.63 18.62
N HIS A 128 0.22 -16.19 19.38
CA HIS A 128 1.12 -15.45 20.24
C HIS A 128 2.40 -15.22 19.45
N ALA A 129 2.70 -13.95 19.16
CA ALA A 129 3.96 -13.54 18.56
C ALA A 129 4.77 -12.78 19.61
N GLU A 130 5.96 -13.25 19.89
CA GLU A 130 6.95 -12.51 20.68
C GLU A 130 7.88 -11.79 19.70
N ILE A 131 7.86 -10.46 19.73
CA ILE A 131 8.67 -9.63 18.84
C ILE A 131 9.86 -9.13 19.65
N ALA A 132 11.02 -9.77 19.43
CA ALA A 132 12.29 -9.27 19.93
C ALA A 132 12.84 -8.23 18.94
N ILE A 133 12.95 -6.97 19.39
CA ILE A 133 13.65 -5.92 18.66
C ILE A 133 15.13 -6.06 19.02
N MET A 134 15.96 -6.49 18.06
CA MET A 134 17.40 -6.55 18.26
C MET A 134 17.99 -5.16 18.01
N GLU A 135 18.55 -4.53 19.04
CA GLU A 135 19.22 -3.23 18.92
C GLU A 135 20.63 -3.34 18.30
N GLU A 136 21.27 -4.50 18.41
CA GLU A 136 22.53 -4.80 17.72
C GLU A 136 22.30 -5.69 16.49
N GLY A 137 22.87 -5.27 15.36
CA GLY A 137 22.74 -5.95 14.07
C GLY A 137 23.26 -7.39 14.12
N VAL A 138 22.60 -8.27 13.37
CA VAL A 138 22.98 -9.69 13.25
C VAL A 138 24.40 -9.79 12.70
N ALA A 139 25.30 -10.41 13.48
CA ALA A 139 26.69 -10.63 13.07
C ALA A 139 26.77 -11.38 11.74
N THR A 140 27.61 -10.88 10.83
CA THR A 140 27.78 -11.48 9.49
C THR A 140 28.37 -12.89 9.60
N ARG A 141 27.68 -13.85 8.98
CA ARG A 141 28.10 -15.25 8.88
C ARG A 141 29.49 -15.36 8.22
N PRO A 142 30.47 -16.07 8.81
CA PRO A 142 31.76 -16.28 8.18
C PRO A 142 31.60 -17.17 6.94
N ARG A 143 32.23 -16.77 5.84
CA ARG A 143 32.31 -17.56 4.60
C ARG A 143 33.35 -18.66 4.81
N SER A 144 32.93 -19.92 4.65
CA SER A 144 33.82 -21.07 4.44
C SER A 144 34.27 -21.13 2.99
#